data_AF-A0A7R9HBQ3-F1
#
_entry.id   AF-A0A7R9HBQ3-F1
#
_cell.length_a   1.000
_cell.length_b   1.000
_cell.length_c   1.000
_cell.angle_alpha   90.00
_cell.angle_beta   90.00
_cell.angle_gamma   90.00
#
_symmetry.space_group_name_H-M   'P 1'
#
loop_
_entity.id
_entity.type
_entity.pdbx_description
1 polymer ?
#
loop_
_entity_poly.entity_id
_entity_poly.type
_entity_poly.pdbx_seq_one_letter_code
_entity_poly.pdbx_strand_id
1 'polypeptide(L)'
;MPHPGLKVATCPDFDGKLSDIEPEFQKHLKIFVPMVLASENLVIKEIAGQKVKAKELVQYFKSYLEIYKGDELPEPKSMLAATAEANNLAAVAAARETYVNLMEGVCGGGKPYLNTQMLETQHAHIKDKAMLQFRSKRKMGGDNFSEKYREKLDSDLEELFEQFRGHNESKNIFKAARTPAVFFALAVVFYILSGLFGLIGIYSVANICNMAMGVALITLILWAYIRYSGEMREIGAQLDELANLIWDNVSTLAT
;
A
#
# COMPACT_ATOMS: atom_id res chain seq x y z
N MET A 1 -29.99 35.91 -22.07
CA MET A 1 -30.95 34.92 -22.63
C MET A 1 -32.27 35.62 -22.87
N PRO A 2 -32.97 35.38 -24.00
CA PRO A 2 -34.33 35.87 -24.24
C PRO A 2 -35.32 35.35 -23.20
N HIS A 3 -36.54 35.87 -23.21
CA HIS A 3 -37.64 35.34 -22.39
C HIS A 3 -38.14 33.99 -22.97
N PRO A 4 -38.43 32.96 -22.16
CA PRO A 4 -38.83 31.62 -22.65
C PRO A 4 -40.28 31.52 -23.15
N GLY A 5 -41.07 32.59 -22.96
CA GLY A 5 -42.49 32.67 -23.32
C GLY A 5 -43.39 32.66 -22.09
N LEU A 6 -44.59 33.26 -22.21
CA LEU A 6 -45.52 33.38 -21.09
C LEU A 6 -46.03 32.03 -20.60
N LYS A 7 -46.25 31.06 -21.50
CA LYS A 7 -46.63 29.69 -21.13
C LYS A 7 -45.64 29.06 -20.15
N VAL A 8 -44.34 29.23 -20.39
CA VAL A 8 -43.27 28.72 -19.51
C VAL A 8 -43.25 29.49 -18.17
N ALA A 9 -43.50 30.81 -18.21
CA ALA A 9 -43.39 31.66 -17.03
C ALA A 9 -44.61 31.61 -16.10
N THR A 10 -45.81 31.33 -16.62
CA THR A 10 -47.07 31.48 -15.87
C THR A 10 -47.90 30.20 -15.77
N CYS A 11 -47.62 29.15 -16.55
CA CYS A 11 -48.39 27.91 -16.47
C CYS A 11 -47.83 27.01 -15.35
N PRO A 12 -48.61 26.71 -14.30
CA PRO A 12 -48.16 25.83 -13.21
C PRO A 12 -47.96 24.38 -13.67
N ASP A 13 -48.65 23.96 -14.73
CA ASP A 13 -48.58 22.59 -15.28
C ASP A 13 -47.58 22.46 -16.43
N PHE A 14 -46.65 23.42 -16.58
CA PHE A 14 -45.61 23.33 -17.61
C PHE A 14 -44.69 22.12 -17.39
N ASP A 15 -44.61 21.24 -18.38
CA ASP A 15 -43.94 19.93 -18.30
C ASP A 15 -42.59 19.88 -19.04
N GLY A 16 -42.08 21.03 -19.51
CA GLY A 16 -40.79 21.11 -20.21
C GLY A 16 -40.84 20.84 -21.72
N LYS A 17 -42.03 20.66 -22.32
CA LYS A 17 -42.15 20.44 -23.77
C LYS A 17 -41.58 21.59 -24.60
N LEU A 18 -40.76 21.24 -25.61
CA LEU A 18 -40.16 22.21 -26.54
C LEU A 18 -41.21 22.96 -27.39
N SER A 19 -42.37 22.37 -27.64
CA SER A 19 -43.47 23.01 -28.39
C SER A 19 -44.02 24.25 -27.72
N ASP A 20 -43.87 24.36 -26.40
CA ASP A 20 -44.45 25.44 -25.59
C ASP A 20 -43.42 26.52 -25.20
N ILE A 21 -42.17 26.38 -25.67
CA ILE A 21 -41.07 27.33 -25.44
C ILE A 21 -40.90 28.24 -26.66
N GLU A 22 -40.67 29.52 -26.43
CA GLU A 22 -40.47 30.50 -27.50
C GLU A 22 -39.31 30.10 -28.43
N PRO A 23 -39.48 30.10 -29.77
CA PRO A 23 -38.44 29.66 -30.71
C PRO A 23 -37.13 30.46 -30.58
N GLU A 24 -37.21 31.75 -30.26
CA GLU A 24 -36.04 32.59 -30.06
C GLU A 24 -35.22 32.18 -28.83
N PHE A 25 -35.90 31.81 -27.74
CA PHE A 25 -35.26 31.23 -26.55
C PHE A 25 -34.55 29.93 -26.91
N GLN A 26 -35.24 29.03 -27.63
CA GLN A 26 -34.66 27.75 -28.06
C GLN A 26 -33.41 27.95 -28.93
N LYS A 27 -33.44 28.92 -29.86
CA LYS A 27 -32.31 29.25 -30.73
C LYS A 27 -31.09 29.67 -29.91
N HIS A 28 -31.27 30.56 -28.93
CA HIS A 28 -30.17 31.01 -28.07
C HIS A 28 -29.73 29.93 -27.08
N LEU A 29 -30.64 29.09 -26.59
CA LEU A 29 -30.30 27.97 -25.70
C LEU A 29 -29.40 26.95 -26.42
N LYS A 30 -29.69 26.66 -27.70
CA LYS A 30 -28.86 25.81 -28.56
C LYS A 30 -27.44 26.36 -28.76
N ILE A 31 -27.23 27.66 -28.59
CA ILE A 31 -25.90 28.30 -28.64
C ILE A 31 -25.25 28.32 -27.25
N PHE A 32 -26.04 28.65 -26.22
CA PHE A 32 -25.57 28.79 -24.85
C PHE A 32 -25.08 27.47 -24.25
N VAL A 33 -25.81 26.38 -24.45
CA VAL A 33 -25.44 25.07 -23.87
C VAL A 33 -24.05 24.62 -24.34
N PRO A 34 -23.73 24.60 -25.66
CA PRO A 34 -22.36 24.35 -26.12
C PRO A 34 -21.33 25.36 -25.62
N MET A 35 -21.68 26.65 -25.52
CA MET A 35 -20.77 27.67 -25.01
C MET A 35 -20.29 27.37 -23.58
N VAL A 36 -21.10 26.70 -22.76
CA VAL A 36 -20.75 26.34 -21.38
C VAL A 36 -20.23 24.91 -21.26
N LEU A 37 -20.79 23.95 -22.00
CA LEU A 37 -20.59 22.51 -21.79
C LEU A 37 -19.86 21.78 -22.92
N ALA A 38 -19.53 22.45 -24.03
CA ALA A 38 -18.70 21.82 -25.08
C ALA A 38 -17.31 21.46 -24.53
N SER A 39 -16.73 20.39 -25.04
CA SER A 39 -15.46 19.80 -24.56
C SER A 39 -14.33 20.82 -24.41
N GLU A 40 -14.22 21.73 -25.37
CA GLU A 40 -13.23 22.79 -25.47
C GLU A 40 -13.43 23.92 -24.46
N ASN A 41 -14.64 24.06 -23.91
CA ASN A 41 -15.01 25.11 -22.95
C ASN A 41 -14.99 24.61 -21.50
N LEU A 42 -14.77 23.32 -21.26
CA LEU A 42 -14.77 22.75 -19.91
C LEU A 42 -13.53 23.19 -19.12
N VAL A 43 -13.77 24.02 -18.10
CA VAL A 43 -12.72 24.47 -17.19
C VAL A 43 -12.54 23.46 -16.05
N ILE A 44 -11.33 22.94 -15.90
CA ILE A 44 -10.97 22.05 -14.79
C ILE A 44 -11.09 22.84 -13.48
N LYS A 45 -11.76 22.27 -12.47
CA LYS A 45 -11.91 22.93 -11.18
C LYS A 45 -10.53 23.16 -10.55
N GLU A 46 -10.27 24.42 -10.21
CA GLU A 46 -9.09 24.82 -9.45
C GLU A 46 -9.47 25.37 -8.08
N ILE A 47 -8.70 24.97 -7.07
CA ILE A 47 -8.73 25.54 -5.72
C ILE A 47 -7.29 25.91 -5.39
N ALA A 48 -7.05 27.17 -5.00
CA ALA A 48 -5.70 27.69 -4.78
C ALA A 48 -4.75 27.61 -6.00
N GLY A 49 -5.29 27.68 -7.23
CA GLY A 49 -4.52 27.51 -8.46
C GLY A 49 -4.02 26.08 -8.69
N GLN A 50 -4.59 25.09 -7.99
CA GLN A 50 -4.33 23.67 -8.23
C GLN A 50 -5.56 22.99 -8.82
N LYS A 51 -5.33 22.19 -9.87
CA LYS A 51 -6.35 21.32 -10.46
C LYS A 51 -6.78 20.26 -9.45
N VAL A 52 -8.10 20.16 -9.24
CA VAL A 52 -8.71 19.26 -8.26
C VAL A 52 -9.19 17.98 -8.93
N LYS A 53 -8.80 16.83 -8.38
CA LYS A 53 -9.31 15.52 -8.83
C LYS A 53 -10.69 15.24 -8.23
N ALA A 54 -11.48 14.38 -8.87
CA ALA A 54 -12.81 13.99 -8.36
C ALA A 54 -12.77 13.47 -6.90
N LYS A 55 -11.77 12.65 -6.55
CA LYS A 55 -11.57 12.16 -5.17
C LYS A 55 -11.31 13.28 -4.15
N GLU A 56 -10.58 14.31 -4.55
CA GLU A 56 -10.26 15.45 -3.71
C GLU A 56 -11.46 16.39 -3.56
N LEU A 57 -12.26 16.56 -4.63
CA LEU A 57 -13.46 17.40 -4.62
C LEU A 57 -14.47 16.94 -3.56
N VAL A 58 -14.67 15.63 -3.41
CA VAL A 58 -15.53 15.06 -2.36
C VAL A 58 -15.03 15.43 -0.96
N GLN A 59 -13.71 15.44 -0.76
CA GLN A 59 -13.12 15.83 0.52
C GLN A 59 -13.35 17.32 0.81
N TYR A 60 -13.16 18.19 -0.18
CA TYR A 60 -13.49 19.61 -0.05
C TYR A 60 -14.97 19.83 0.30
N PHE A 61 -15.89 19.08 -0.32
CA PHE A 61 -17.32 19.14 0.01
C PHE A 61 -17.60 18.79 1.47
N LYS A 62 -17.02 17.69 1.96
CA LYS A 62 -17.17 17.28 3.36
C LYS A 62 -16.66 18.36 4.30
N SER A 63 -15.45 18.88 4.04
CA SER A 63 -14.87 19.96 4.83
C SER A 63 -15.76 21.19 4.83
N TYR A 64 -16.26 21.65 3.68
CA TYR A 64 -17.15 22.82 3.63
C TYR A 64 -18.46 22.61 4.39
N LEU A 65 -19.09 21.44 4.24
CA LEU A 65 -20.32 21.12 4.97
C LEU A 65 -20.12 21.11 6.49
N GLU A 66 -19.00 20.59 7.00
CA GLU A 66 -18.69 20.64 8.43
C GLU A 66 -18.59 22.08 8.95
N ILE A 67 -18.00 23.01 8.20
CA ILE A 67 -17.92 24.42 8.60
C ILE A 67 -19.32 25.05 8.65
N TYR A 68 -20.21 24.65 7.74
CA TYR A 68 -21.58 25.19 7.64
C TYR A 68 -22.61 24.47 8.53
N LYS A 69 -22.21 23.48 9.34
CA LYS A 69 -23.13 22.78 10.26
C LYS A 69 -23.51 23.59 11.50
N GLY A 70 -22.78 24.66 11.82
CA GLY A 70 -23.13 25.55 12.92
C GLY A 70 -24.30 26.47 12.58
N ASP A 71 -24.98 27.00 13.60
CA ASP A 71 -26.07 27.98 13.45
C ASP A 71 -25.59 29.38 12.98
N GLU A 72 -24.28 29.59 12.87
CA GLU A 72 -23.67 30.83 12.42
C GLU A 72 -22.85 30.60 11.15
N LEU A 73 -23.02 31.50 10.17
CA LEU A 73 -22.18 31.50 8.97
C LEU A 73 -20.72 31.75 9.40
N PRO A 74 -19.78 30.87 9.03
CA PRO A 74 -18.38 31.06 9.36
C PRO A 74 -17.89 32.37 8.75
N GLU A 75 -17.20 33.20 9.54
CA GLU A 75 -16.58 34.41 9.01
C GLU A 75 -15.64 34.06 7.83
N PRO A 76 -15.47 34.94 6.84
CA PRO A 76 -14.63 34.69 5.66
C PRO A 76 -13.19 34.20 5.96
N LYS A 77 -12.65 34.53 7.15
CA LYS A 77 -11.38 34.01 7.66
C LYS A 77 -11.40 32.50 7.97
N SER A 78 -12.51 31.99 8.51
CA SER A 78 -12.71 30.57 8.83
C SER A 78 -12.81 29.71 7.56
N MET A 79 -13.45 30.22 6.50
CA MET A 79 -13.51 29.56 5.19
C MET A 79 -12.14 29.37 4.53
N LEU A 80 -11.26 30.37 4.63
CA LEU A 80 -9.87 30.26 4.16
C LEU A 80 -9.07 29.24 4.97
N ALA A 81 -9.23 29.24 6.30
CA ALA A 81 -8.56 28.28 7.18
C ALA A 81 -8.99 26.84 6.88
N ALA A 82 -10.28 26.59 6.67
CA ALA A 82 -10.76 25.26 6.33
C ALA A 82 -10.38 24.82 4.92
N THR A 83 -10.30 25.74 3.95
CA THR A 83 -9.76 25.44 2.62
C THR A 83 -8.26 25.10 2.70
N ALA A 84 -7.51 25.80 3.55
CA ALA A 84 -6.11 25.50 3.82
C ALA A 84 -5.93 24.13 4.46
N GLU A 85 -6.74 23.79 5.47
CA GLU A 85 -6.76 22.48 6.09
C GLU A 85 -7.07 21.36 5.08
N ALA A 86 -8.13 21.50 4.29
CA ALA A 86 -8.50 20.51 3.28
C ALA A 86 -7.39 20.31 2.22
N ASN A 87 -6.74 21.39 1.79
CA ASN A 87 -5.63 21.31 0.85
C ASN A 87 -4.41 20.57 1.45
N ASN A 88 -4.06 20.88 2.70
CA ASN A 88 -2.98 20.21 3.42
C ASN A 88 -3.28 18.72 3.63
N LEU A 89 -4.48 18.36 4.07
CA LEU A 89 -4.90 16.96 4.24
C LEU A 89 -4.87 16.19 2.91
N ALA A 90 -5.31 16.79 1.80
CA ALA A 90 -5.22 16.18 0.48
C ALA A 90 -3.75 15.98 0.04
N ALA A 91 -2.87 16.91 0.41
CA ALA A 91 -1.43 16.78 0.15
C ALA A 91 -0.80 15.64 0.99
N VAL A 92 -1.13 15.52 2.28
CA VAL A 92 -0.69 14.42 3.15
C VAL A 92 -1.14 13.08 2.58
N ALA A 93 -2.42 12.95 2.22
CA ALA A 93 -2.95 11.71 1.67
C ALA A 93 -2.25 11.28 0.36
N ALA A 94 -1.97 12.23 -0.53
CA ALA A 94 -1.28 11.96 -1.79
C ALA A 94 0.20 11.55 -1.59
N ALA A 95 0.90 12.18 -0.64
CA ALA A 95 2.28 11.83 -0.29
C ALA A 95 2.35 10.42 0.35
N ARG A 96 1.44 10.13 1.28
CA ARG A 96 1.30 8.81 1.91
C ARG A 96 1.01 7.70 0.89
N GLU A 97 0.08 7.94 -0.04
CA GLU A 97 -0.22 7.01 -1.15
C GLU A 97 1.04 6.72 -2.00
N THR A 98 1.84 7.75 -2.28
CA THR A 98 3.08 7.60 -3.04
C THR A 98 4.13 6.78 -2.28
N TYR A 99 4.28 6.99 -0.97
CA TYR A 99 5.16 6.20 -0.12
C TYR A 99 4.76 4.72 -0.11
N VAL A 100 3.47 4.42 0.13
CA VAL A 100 2.95 3.05 0.17
C VAL A 100 3.21 2.32 -1.14
N ASN A 101 2.88 2.93 -2.28
CA ASN A 101 3.09 2.34 -3.60
C ASN A 101 4.57 2.03 -3.88
N LEU A 102 5.48 2.92 -3.46
CA LEU A 102 6.92 2.71 -3.65
C LEU A 102 7.48 1.63 -2.71
N MET A 103 7.05 1.61 -1.44
CA MET A 103 7.46 0.59 -0.47
C MET A 103 6.92 -0.79 -0.84
N GLU A 104 5.68 -0.90 -1.31
CA GLU A 104 5.13 -2.15 -1.83
C GLU A 104 5.95 -2.69 -3.02
N GLY A 105 6.46 -1.80 -3.87
CA GLY A 105 7.37 -2.18 -4.96
C GLY A 105 8.69 -2.80 -4.48
N VAL A 106 9.16 -2.45 -3.29
CA VAL A 106 10.41 -2.92 -2.70
C VAL A 106 10.20 -4.18 -1.85
N CYS A 107 9.27 -4.14 -0.89
CA CYS A 107 9.07 -5.18 0.11
C CYS A 107 7.67 -5.80 0.14
N GLY A 108 6.82 -5.54 -0.86
CA GLY A 108 5.46 -6.09 -0.96
C GLY A 108 5.40 -7.61 -1.06
N GLY A 109 4.21 -8.21 -0.92
CA GLY A 109 4.03 -9.65 -0.74
C GLY A 109 4.73 -10.56 -1.77
N GLY A 110 4.81 -10.13 -3.03
CA GLY A 110 5.48 -10.87 -4.11
C GLY A 110 7.00 -10.71 -4.20
N LYS A 111 7.63 -9.91 -3.32
CA LYS A 111 9.07 -9.65 -3.32
C LYS A 111 9.79 -10.49 -2.24
N PRO A 112 11.01 -10.97 -2.52
CA PRO A 112 11.80 -11.74 -1.54
C PRO A 112 12.18 -10.89 -0.33
N TYR A 113 12.58 -11.55 0.76
CA TYR A 113 13.11 -10.88 1.96
C TYR A 113 14.25 -9.93 1.59
N LEU A 114 14.17 -8.71 2.11
CA LEU A 114 15.22 -7.70 2.00
C LEU A 114 15.97 -7.56 3.33
N ASN A 115 17.29 -7.42 3.30
CA ASN A 115 18.08 -7.14 4.50
C ASN A 115 17.58 -5.84 5.17
N THR A 116 17.46 -5.85 6.50
CA THR A 116 17.04 -4.71 7.33
C THR A 116 17.79 -3.41 6.99
N GLN A 117 19.12 -3.44 6.81
CA GLN A 117 19.89 -2.24 6.46
C GLN A 117 19.53 -1.66 5.09
N MET A 118 19.29 -2.55 4.11
CA MET A 118 18.86 -2.13 2.77
C MET A 118 17.42 -1.61 2.80
N LEU A 119 16.55 -2.20 3.63
CA LEU A 119 15.17 -1.76 3.81
C LEU A 119 15.11 -0.37 4.46
N GLU A 120 15.92 -0.10 5.49
CA GLU A 120 16.06 1.22 6.12
C GLU A 120 16.56 2.27 5.12
N THR A 121 17.56 1.91 4.30
CA THR A 121 18.08 2.81 3.25
C THR A 121 17.01 3.16 2.22
N GLN A 122 16.24 2.17 1.77
CA GLN A 122 15.14 2.39 0.82
C GLN A 122 14.01 3.20 1.46
N HIS A 123 13.69 2.94 2.72
CA HIS A 123 12.73 3.73 3.49
C HIS A 123 13.15 5.20 3.54
N ALA A 124 14.39 5.51 3.93
CA ALA A 124 14.88 6.88 4.00
C ALA A 124 14.73 7.61 2.66
N HIS A 125 15.14 6.96 1.57
CA HIS A 125 15.04 7.54 0.22
C HIS A 125 13.58 7.76 -0.22
N ILE A 126 12.68 6.80 0.05
CA ILE A 126 11.26 6.91 -0.34
C ILE A 126 10.53 7.93 0.55
N LYS A 127 10.85 7.99 1.86
CA LYS A 127 10.36 8.98 2.82
C LYS A 127 10.73 10.39 2.34
N ASP A 128 11.99 10.62 1.99
CA ASP A 128 12.44 11.91 1.44
C ASP A 128 11.68 12.31 0.17
N LYS A 129 11.42 11.36 -0.73
CA LYS A 129 10.64 11.62 -1.95
C LYS A 129 9.19 12.00 -1.64
N ALA A 130 8.53 11.31 -0.72
CA ALA A 130 7.17 11.63 -0.27
C ALA A 130 7.12 13.00 0.43
N MET A 131 8.12 13.32 1.25
CA MET A 131 8.24 14.61 1.93
C MET A 131 8.50 15.75 0.95
N LEU A 132 9.32 15.53 -0.08
CA LEU A 132 9.56 16.49 -1.15
C LEU A 132 8.30 16.72 -1.98
N GLN A 133 7.53 15.67 -2.26
CA GLN A 133 6.22 15.79 -2.92
C GLN A 133 5.25 16.64 -2.10
N PHE A 134 5.17 16.40 -0.78
CA PHE A 134 4.36 17.23 0.12
C PHE A 134 4.80 18.69 0.11
N ARG A 135 6.11 18.97 0.19
CA ARG A 135 6.67 20.33 0.17
C ARG A 135 6.42 21.05 -1.15
N SER A 136 6.65 20.37 -2.28
CA SER A 136 6.52 20.94 -3.64
C SER A 136 5.09 21.29 -4.02
N LYS A 137 4.08 20.67 -3.41
CA LYS A 137 2.67 21.01 -3.65
C LYS A 137 2.38 22.41 -3.07
N ARG A 138 1.87 23.34 -3.89
CA ARG A 138 1.37 24.65 -3.40
C ARG A 138 0.28 24.45 -2.34
N LYS A 139 0.43 25.05 -1.17
CA LYS A 139 -0.52 24.94 -0.04
C LYS A 139 -0.99 26.33 0.37
N MET A 140 -2.22 26.44 0.87
CA MET A 140 -2.75 27.66 1.50
C MET A 140 -2.42 27.67 3.00
N GLY A 141 -2.32 28.85 3.61
CA GLY A 141 -2.12 29.01 5.06
C GLY A 141 -0.68 29.27 5.53
N GLY A 142 0.30 29.29 4.61
CA GLY A 142 1.71 29.54 4.91
C GLY A 142 2.47 28.33 5.47
N ASP A 143 3.79 28.46 5.60
CA ASP A 143 4.67 27.36 6.00
C ASP A 143 4.40 26.89 7.44
N ASN A 144 4.15 27.83 8.37
CA ASN A 144 3.86 27.50 9.77
C ASN A 144 2.57 26.66 9.95
N PHE A 145 1.55 26.85 9.11
CA PHE A 145 0.34 26.02 9.15
C PHE A 145 0.59 24.64 8.54
N SER A 146 1.41 24.59 7.49
CA SER A 146 1.77 23.35 6.80
C SER A 146 2.72 22.46 7.61
N GLU A 147 3.53 23.03 8.50
CA GLU A 147 4.48 22.32 9.36
C GLU A 147 3.80 21.25 10.23
N LYS A 148 2.64 21.55 10.84
CA LYS A 148 1.89 20.57 11.64
C LYS A 148 1.51 19.33 10.84
N TYR A 149 1.11 19.52 9.58
CA TYR A 149 0.75 18.41 8.68
C TYR A 149 1.99 17.70 8.14
N ARG A 150 3.12 18.39 8.02
CA ARG A 150 4.42 17.81 7.68
C ARG A 150 4.90 16.86 8.78
N GLU A 151 4.87 17.30 10.04
CA GLU A 151 5.24 16.48 11.20
C GLU A 151 4.32 15.26 11.32
N LYS A 152 3.00 15.47 11.14
CA LYS A 152 2.05 14.36 11.11
C LYS A 152 2.35 13.36 10.00
N LEU A 153 2.64 13.82 8.78
CA LEU A 153 3.03 12.94 7.68
C LEU A 153 4.30 12.17 8.03
N ASP A 154 5.30 12.82 8.64
CA ASP A 154 6.56 12.18 9.03
C ASP A 154 6.32 11.00 10.00
N SER A 155 5.52 11.23 11.04
CA SER A 155 5.09 10.21 12.00
C SER A 155 4.28 9.09 11.35
N ASP A 156 3.30 9.43 10.49
CA ASP A 156 2.49 8.45 9.77
C ASP A 156 3.34 7.54 8.87
N LEU A 157 4.42 8.07 8.26
CA LEU A 157 5.35 7.31 7.42
C LEU A 157 6.24 6.37 8.23
N GLU A 158 6.63 6.77 9.44
CA GLU A 158 7.39 5.92 10.38
C GLU A 158 6.53 4.77 10.91
N GLU A 159 5.28 5.03 11.27
CA GLU A 159 4.35 3.96 11.67
C GLU A 159 4.12 2.94 10.54
N LEU A 160 3.97 3.42 9.30
CA LEU A 160 3.87 2.54 8.14
C LEU A 160 5.16 1.74 7.90
N PHE A 161 6.32 2.33 8.17
CA PHE A 161 7.60 1.64 8.05
C PHE A 161 7.70 0.45 9.00
N GLU A 162 7.29 0.61 10.26
CA GLU A 162 7.27 -0.50 11.22
C GLU A 162 6.37 -1.66 10.76
N GLN A 163 5.23 -1.35 10.13
CA GLN A 163 4.38 -2.37 9.52
C GLN A 163 5.09 -3.11 8.37
N PHE A 164 5.75 -2.38 7.47
CA PHE A 164 6.52 -2.97 6.38
C PHE A 164 7.73 -3.78 6.87
N ARG A 165 8.39 -3.32 7.93
CA ARG A 165 9.49 -4.03 8.58
C ARG A 165 9.01 -5.36 9.15
N GLY A 166 7.93 -5.36 9.95
CA GLY A 166 7.33 -6.58 10.47
C GLY A 166 6.89 -7.54 9.37
N HIS A 167 6.28 -7.02 8.29
CA HIS A 167 5.92 -7.82 7.12
C HIS A 167 7.15 -8.45 6.46
N ASN A 168 8.24 -7.70 6.29
CA ASN A 168 9.48 -8.21 5.72
C ASN A 168 10.14 -9.27 6.64
N GLU A 169 10.20 -9.03 7.94
CA GLU A 169 10.74 -10.00 8.92
C GLU A 169 9.94 -11.31 8.93
N SER A 170 8.62 -11.25 8.76
CA SER A 170 7.78 -12.45 8.67
C SER A 170 8.22 -13.38 7.52
N LYS A 171 8.69 -12.82 6.39
CA LYS A 171 9.21 -13.59 5.25
C LYS A 171 10.50 -14.33 5.58
N ASN A 172 11.31 -13.79 6.50
CA ASN A 172 12.52 -14.45 6.98
C ASN A 172 12.18 -15.67 7.86
N ILE A 173 11.17 -15.54 8.72
CA ILE A 173 10.72 -16.64 9.61
C ILE A 173 10.19 -17.82 8.80
N PHE A 174 9.40 -17.58 7.76
CA PHE A 174 8.91 -18.66 6.89
C PHE A 174 10.04 -19.36 6.11
N LYS A 175 11.11 -18.65 5.73
CA LYS A 175 12.31 -19.29 5.17
C LYS A 175 13.09 -20.06 6.25
N ALA A 176 13.22 -19.51 7.45
CA ALA A 176 13.93 -20.14 8.57
C ALA A 176 13.24 -21.41 9.10
N ALA A 177 11.92 -21.55 8.93
CA ALA A 177 11.19 -22.76 9.29
C ALA A 177 11.39 -23.94 8.30
N ARG A 178 11.90 -23.67 7.09
CA ARG A 178 12.13 -24.70 6.07
C ARG A 178 13.27 -25.63 6.44
N THR A 179 14.39 -25.09 6.92
CA THR A 179 15.57 -25.86 7.32
C THR A 179 15.26 -26.94 8.38
N PRO A 180 14.63 -26.64 9.52
CA PRO A 180 14.28 -27.66 10.50
C PRO A 180 13.26 -28.66 9.96
N ALA A 181 12.32 -28.24 9.10
CA ALA A 181 11.36 -29.15 8.47
C ALA A 181 12.04 -30.18 7.54
N VAL A 182 13.01 -29.76 6.72
CA VAL A 182 13.76 -30.64 5.81
C VAL A 182 14.58 -31.67 6.60
N PHE A 183 15.35 -31.22 7.60
CA PHE A 183 16.17 -32.14 8.40
C PHE A 183 15.32 -33.10 9.25
N PHE A 184 14.17 -32.64 9.78
CA PHE A 184 13.23 -33.50 10.49
C PHE A 184 12.62 -34.55 9.55
N ALA A 185 12.15 -34.16 8.37
CA ALA A 185 11.61 -35.09 7.38
C ALA A 185 12.67 -36.12 6.94
N LEU A 186 13.91 -35.69 6.73
CA LEU A 186 15.03 -36.57 6.38
C LEU A 186 15.28 -37.62 7.48
N ALA A 187 15.26 -37.22 8.75
CA ALA A 187 15.39 -38.13 9.88
C ALA A 187 14.26 -39.18 9.92
N VAL A 188 13.02 -38.76 9.68
CA VAL A 188 11.86 -39.67 9.62
C VAL A 188 11.98 -40.68 8.48
N VAL A 189 12.41 -40.24 7.29
CA VAL A 189 12.60 -41.14 6.13
C VAL A 189 13.67 -42.19 6.43
N PHE A 190 14.83 -41.78 6.96
CA PHE A 190 15.89 -42.73 7.31
C PHE A 190 15.49 -43.69 8.43
N TYR A 191 14.67 -43.24 9.39
CA TYR A 191 14.12 -44.11 10.43
C TYR A 191 13.22 -45.21 9.85
N ILE A 192 12.30 -44.84 8.95
CA ILE A 192 11.40 -45.80 8.28
C ILE A 192 12.21 -46.80 7.44
N LEU A 193 13.18 -46.31 6.65
CA LEU A 193 14.06 -47.16 5.84
C LEU A 193 14.87 -48.12 6.69
N SER A 194 15.44 -47.65 7.81
CA SER A 194 16.15 -48.49 8.77
C SER A 194 15.27 -49.63 9.30
N GLY A 195 14.02 -49.32 9.67
CA GLY A 195 13.05 -50.32 10.12
C GLY A 195 12.74 -51.37 9.05
N LEU A 196 12.56 -50.94 7.78
CA LEU A 196 12.30 -51.85 6.65
C LEU A 196 13.49 -52.77 6.37
N PHE A 197 14.71 -52.23 6.32
CA PHE A 197 15.92 -53.03 6.09
C PHE A 197 16.24 -53.96 7.27
N GLY A 198 15.94 -53.53 8.49
CA GLY A 198 16.01 -54.37 9.69
C GLY A 198 15.05 -55.56 9.64
N LEU A 199 13.85 -55.37 9.07
CA LEU A 199 12.85 -56.43 8.89
C LEU A 199 13.22 -57.43 7.78
N ILE A 200 13.87 -56.96 6.71
CA ILE A 200 14.40 -57.81 5.63
C ILE A 200 15.65 -58.60 6.10
N GLY A 201 16.28 -58.20 7.22
CA GLY A 201 17.45 -58.87 7.79
C GLY A 201 18.80 -58.33 7.29
N ILE A 202 18.80 -57.19 6.59
CA ILE A 202 20.02 -56.53 6.09
C ILE A 202 20.52 -55.52 7.13
N TYR A 203 21.01 -56.05 8.25
CA TYR A 203 21.38 -55.25 9.43
C TYR A 203 22.49 -54.22 9.15
N SER A 204 23.42 -54.50 8.22
CA SER A 204 24.48 -53.56 7.85
C SER A 204 23.92 -52.27 7.23
N VAL A 205 22.92 -52.39 6.35
CA VAL A 205 22.28 -51.23 5.70
C VAL A 205 21.39 -50.49 6.69
N ALA A 206 20.65 -51.21 7.53
CA ALA A 206 19.84 -50.61 8.59
C ALA A 206 20.68 -49.75 9.55
N ASN A 207 21.88 -50.23 9.94
CA ASN A 207 22.78 -49.47 10.79
C ASN A 207 23.34 -48.21 10.12
N ILE A 208 23.61 -48.25 8.81
CA ILE A 208 24.02 -47.05 8.04
C ILE A 208 22.87 -46.02 8.02
N CYS A 209 21.63 -46.46 7.80
CA CYS A 209 20.45 -45.58 7.85
C CYS A 209 20.24 -44.96 9.25
N ASN A 210 20.42 -45.74 10.32
CA ASN A 210 20.37 -45.22 11.70
C ASN A 210 21.47 -44.18 11.97
N MET A 211 22.68 -44.40 11.45
CA MET A 211 23.77 -43.44 11.58
C MET A 211 23.47 -42.14 10.81
N ALA A 212 22.93 -42.25 9.60
CA ALA A 212 22.50 -41.11 8.79
C ALA A 212 21.37 -40.30 9.48
N MET A 213 20.41 -40.98 10.10
CA MET A 213 19.37 -40.35 10.93
C MET A 213 20.01 -39.60 12.11
N GLY A 214 20.95 -40.22 12.82
CA GLY A 214 21.67 -39.60 13.95
C GLY A 214 22.40 -38.32 13.53
N VAL A 215 23.06 -38.34 12.38
CA VAL A 215 23.71 -37.15 11.80
C VAL A 215 22.68 -36.05 11.51
N ALA A 216 21.55 -36.39 10.88
CA ALA A 216 20.49 -35.42 10.57
C ALA A 216 19.92 -34.73 11.83
N LEU A 217 19.73 -35.49 12.91
CA LEU A 217 19.27 -34.96 14.20
C LEU A 217 20.33 -34.07 14.87
N ILE A 218 21.60 -34.47 14.85
CA ILE A 218 22.71 -33.67 15.38
C ILE A 218 22.82 -32.35 14.60
N THR A 219 22.69 -32.37 13.27
CA THR A 219 22.70 -31.15 12.45
C THR A 219 21.50 -30.24 12.75
N LEU A 220 20.33 -30.80 13.07
CA LEU A 220 19.16 -30.01 13.47
C LEU A 220 19.37 -29.35 14.84
N ILE A 221 19.93 -30.07 15.80
CA ILE A 221 20.29 -29.53 17.13
C ILE A 221 21.35 -28.44 16.99
N LEU A 222 22.36 -28.67 16.16
CA LEU A 222 23.41 -27.69 15.87
C LEU A 222 22.83 -26.43 15.22
N TRP A 223 21.91 -26.59 14.26
CA TRP A 223 21.20 -25.46 13.63
C TRP A 223 20.36 -24.67 14.66
N ALA A 224 19.62 -25.37 15.54
CA ALA A 224 18.84 -24.74 16.60
C ALA A 224 19.73 -23.98 17.59
N TYR A 225 20.90 -24.55 17.94
CA TYR A 225 21.90 -23.92 18.79
C TYR A 225 22.50 -22.66 18.14
N ILE A 226 22.90 -22.72 16.86
CA ILE A 226 23.42 -21.58 16.11
C ILE A 226 22.39 -20.44 16.04
N ARG A 227 21.12 -20.77 15.83
CA ARG A 227 20.03 -19.78 15.83
C ARG A 227 19.76 -19.16 17.19
N TYR A 228 19.91 -19.92 18.27
CA TYR A 228 19.71 -19.44 19.64
C TYR A 228 20.89 -18.62 20.16
N SER A 229 22.12 -19.09 19.94
CA SER A 229 23.37 -18.45 20.40
C SER A 229 23.76 -17.26 19.52
N GLY A 230 23.47 -17.32 18.21
CA GLY A 230 23.86 -16.29 17.25
C GLY A 230 25.35 -16.30 16.86
N GLU A 231 26.16 -17.17 17.47
CA GLU A 231 27.54 -17.47 17.08
C GLU A 231 27.60 -18.38 15.83
N MET A 232 28.66 -18.23 15.00
CA MET A 232 28.89 -19.03 13.78
C MET A 232 27.76 -18.96 12.73
N ARG A 233 27.32 -17.74 12.40
CA ARG A 233 26.29 -17.50 11.36
C ARG A 233 26.64 -18.08 9.98
N GLU A 234 27.92 -18.21 9.64
CA GLU A 234 28.37 -18.81 8.37
C GLU A 234 27.99 -20.30 8.25
N ILE A 235 28.15 -21.08 9.32
CA ILE A 235 27.78 -22.50 9.35
C ILE A 235 26.25 -22.66 9.26
N GLY A 236 25.50 -21.76 9.92
CA GLY A 236 24.04 -21.71 9.80
C GLY A 236 23.58 -21.43 8.36
N ALA A 237 24.27 -20.53 7.65
CA ALA A 237 23.96 -20.21 6.26
C ALA A 237 24.22 -21.41 5.31
N GLN A 238 25.31 -22.15 5.51
CA GLN A 238 25.61 -23.35 4.73
C GLN A 238 24.58 -24.47 4.95
N LEU A 239 24.11 -24.65 6.19
CA LEU A 239 23.05 -25.61 6.52
C LEU A 239 21.71 -25.21 5.88
N ASP A 240 21.38 -23.91 5.88
CA ASP A 240 20.19 -23.38 5.22
C ASP A 240 20.27 -23.57 3.69
N GLU A 241 21.45 -23.38 3.07
CA GLU A 241 21.66 -23.60 1.63
C GLU A 241 21.49 -25.08 1.25
N LEU A 242 22.08 -25.99 2.04
CA LEU A 242 21.95 -27.44 1.83
C LEU A 242 20.49 -27.91 1.98
N ALA A 243 19.76 -27.38 2.97
CA ALA A 243 18.35 -27.70 3.14
C ALA A 243 17.47 -27.17 2.00
N ASN A 244 17.79 -25.99 1.45
CA ASN A 244 17.09 -25.48 0.26
C ASN A 244 17.35 -26.34 -0.97
N LEU A 245 18.59 -26.78 -1.19
CA LEU A 245 18.92 -27.67 -2.32
C LEU A 245 18.15 -29.00 -2.24
N ILE A 246 18.07 -29.59 -1.04
CA ILE A 246 17.29 -30.82 -0.81
C ILE A 246 15.79 -30.56 -1.05
N TRP A 247 15.25 -29.46 -0.53
CA TRP A 247 13.85 -29.09 -0.72
C TRP A 247 13.48 -28.88 -2.20
N ASP A 248 14.32 -28.17 -2.94
CA ASP A 248 14.10 -27.87 -4.36
C ASP A 248 14.20 -29.15 -5.21
N ASN A 249 15.13 -30.06 -4.89
CA ASN A 249 15.21 -31.37 -5.55
C ASN A 249 14.00 -32.27 -5.24
N VAL A 250 13.53 -32.30 -4.00
CA VAL A 250 12.34 -33.10 -3.63
C VAL A 250 11.07 -32.53 -4.27
N SER A 251 10.92 -31.22 -4.29
CA SER A 251 9.75 -30.56 -4.89
C SER A 251 9.71 -30.69 -6.42
N THR A 252 10.86 -30.70 -7.09
CA THR A 252 10.95 -30.96 -8.54
C THR A 252 10.73 -32.43 -8.92
N LEU A 253 11.04 -33.38 -8.03
CA LEU A 253 10.72 -34.81 -8.20
C LEU A 253 9.24 -35.15 -7.97
N ALA A 254 8.51 -34.27 -7.28
CA ALA A 254 7.09 -34.44 -6.96
C ALA A 254 6.12 -33.80 -7.98
N THR A 255 6.63 -33.07 -8.98
CA THR A 255 5.87 -32.54 -10.13
C THR A 255 6.15 -33.32 -11.39
#